data_AF-A0A1N7IZQ2-F1
#
_entry.id   AF-A0A1N7IZQ2-F1
#
_cell.length_a   1.000
_cell.length_b   1.000
_cell.length_c   1.000
_cell.angle_alpha   90.00
_cell.angle_beta   90.00
_cell.angle_gamma   90.00
#
_symmetry.space_group_name_H-M   'P 1'
#
loop_
_entity.id
_entity.type
_entity.pdbx_description
1 polymer ?
#
loop_
_entity_poly.entity_id
_entity_poly.type
_entity_poly.pdbx_seq_one_letter_code
_entity_poly.pdbx_strand_id
1 'polypeptide(L)'
;MKPTKLLILISVFSVVPSVHARFMPLSDSDLSNQALYSSGAITMGAGTTVGGNIQSDAAITLGANATVGGNVEAGAAVTLGADAGVGGYIQAEAAVTLGANSMLGGYIRAGAAIDIGALAEIKGNVIGGDPAIATAAVTIGADTRVDGYIQARSAVTLGANSIIGGDVDAGTTIAEGAGAQIAGVSTQYSSKVLPPPPAVKNQRELIESVQKELRELGTATLLPAPFGTNDETLEAGIYSPLNYLAIAAGKTLTLDGKGVDGSWVFNIPNYLSFAADAKVVLKDVTDNSSIIWNIQNGYTSLGARAEVTGYIFAYSYVLTGANSLITGVGDSCGGVFSATNYITFGADNVIGEEGCVSDPTTENPPSIIWLY
;
A
#
# COMPACT_ATOMS: atom_id res chain seq x y z
N MET A 1 -62.59 24.95 -46.73
CA MET A 1 -61.48 24.02 -46.38
C MET A 1 -60.44 24.81 -45.59
N LYS A 2 -60.30 24.52 -44.29
CA LYS A 2 -59.22 25.03 -43.43
C LYS A 2 -58.43 23.80 -42.97
N PRO A 3 -57.09 23.77 -43.10
CA PRO A 3 -56.32 22.60 -42.68
C PRO A 3 -56.12 22.62 -41.17
N THR A 4 -56.49 21.53 -40.51
CA THR A 4 -56.19 21.25 -39.10
C THR A 4 -54.72 20.87 -39.00
N LYS A 5 -53.88 21.69 -38.36
CA LYS A 5 -52.49 21.33 -38.06
C LYS A 5 -52.47 20.35 -36.89
N LEU A 6 -52.13 19.10 -37.19
CA LEU A 6 -51.79 18.06 -36.22
C LEU A 6 -50.45 18.43 -35.56
N LEU A 7 -50.48 18.72 -34.26
CA LEU A 7 -49.27 19.00 -33.47
C LEU A 7 -48.67 17.64 -33.05
N ILE A 8 -47.61 17.21 -33.72
CA ILE A 8 -46.84 16.02 -33.33
C ILE A 8 -45.90 16.46 -32.21
N LEU A 9 -46.18 16.00 -30.98
CA LEU A 9 -45.29 16.16 -29.84
C LEU A 9 -44.17 15.12 -29.96
N ILE A 10 -43.03 15.50 -30.52
CA ILE A 10 -41.83 14.66 -30.54
C ILE A 10 -41.22 14.75 -29.14
N SER A 11 -41.41 13.72 -28.32
CA SER A 11 -40.66 13.55 -27.08
C SER A 11 -39.21 13.26 -27.45
N VAL A 12 -38.37 14.28 -27.41
CA VAL A 12 -36.91 14.12 -27.49
C VAL A 12 -36.48 13.51 -26.15
N PHE A 13 -36.40 12.18 -26.09
CA PHE A 13 -35.60 11.50 -25.09
C PHE A 13 -34.14 11.92 -25.34
N SER A 14 -33.62 12.84 -24.53
CA SER A 14 -32.19 13.08 -24.47
C SER A 14 -31.56 11.87 -23.79
N VAL A 15 -31.18 10.87 -24.59
CA VAL A 15 -30.21 9.87 -24.14
C VAL A 15 -28.91 10.65 -24.01
N VAL A 16 -28.50 10.97 -22.79
CA VAL A 16 -27.13 11.44 -22.55
C VAL A 16 -26.26 10.20 -22.70
N PRO A 17 -25.39 10.10 -23.71
CA PRO A 17 -24.39 9.05 -23.71
C PRO A 17 -23.40 9.40 -22.59
N SER A 18 -23.59 8.77 -21.43
CA SER A 18 -22.66 8.85 -20.32
C SER A 18 -21.40 8.07 -20.66
N VAL A 19 -20.58 8.60 -21.56
CA VAL A 19 -19.18 8.18 -21.69
C VAL A 19 -18.47 8.78 -20.47
N HIS A 20 -18.61 8.13 -19.31
CA HIS A 20 -17.79 8.45 -18.16
C HIS A 20 -16.42 7.85 -18.41
N ALA A 21 -15.49 8.68 -18.86
CA ALA A 21 -14.08 8.31 -18.88
C ALA A 21 -13.67 7.81 -17.49
N ARG A 22 -12.88 6.74 -17.44
CA ARG A 22 -12.26 6.23 -16.22
C ARG A 22 -11.61 7.37 -15.45
N PHE A 23 -12.10 7.69 -14.27
CA PHE A 23 -11.40 8.60 -13.38
C PHE A 23 -10.39 7.78 -12.57
N MET A 24 -9.11 7.89 -12.92
CA MET A 24 -8.01 7.40 -12.11
C MET A 24 -7.44 8.57 -11.31
N PRO A 25 -7.73 8.69 -10.01
CA PRO A 25 -7.24 9.80 -9.20
C PRO A 25 -5.71 9.90 -9.14
N LEU A 26 -5.01 8.84 -9.50
CA LEU A 26 -3.58 8.67 -9.23
C LEU A 26 -2.72 8.49 -10.50
N SER A 27 -3.29 8.61 -11.70
CA SER A 27 -2.50 8.46 -12.94
C SER A 27 -1.30 9.42 -12.93
N ASP A 28 -0.09 8.89 -13.18
CA ASP A 28 1.19 9.62 -13.16
C ASP A 28 1.59 10.26 -11.82
N SER A 29 1.05 9.78 -10.70
CA SER A 29 1.42 10.24 -9.35
C SER A 29 2.36 9.26 -8.63
N ASP A 30 3.10 9.74 -7.61
CA ASP A 30 3.91 8.86 -6.74
C ASP A 30 3.07 7.78 -6.02
N LEU A 31 1.75 7.98 -5.92
CA LEU A 31 0.81 7.04 -5.32
C LEU A 31 0.31 5.98 -6.31
N SER A 32 0.55 6.14 -7.62
CA SER A 32 0.12 5.17 -8.63
C SER A 32 0.76 3.81 -8.42
N ASN A 33 1.94 3.77 -7.79
CA ASN A 33 2.66 2.54 -7.50
C ASN A 33 2.37 1.98 -6.09
N GLN A 34 1.59 2.68 -5.27
CA GLN A 34 1.37 2.33 -3.86
C GLN A 34 0.05 1.58 -3.66
N ALA A 35 0.11 0.42 -3.01
CA ALA A 35 -1.08 -0.21 -2.46
C ALA A 35 -1.49 0.47 -1.14
N LEU A 36 -0.50 0.89 -0.35
CA LEU A 36 -0.70 1.54 0.94
C LEU A 36 0.16 2.79 1.06
N TYR A 37 -0.44 3.88 1.54
CA TYR A 37 0.30 5.04 2.03
C TYR A 37 -0.31 5.59 3.32
N SER A 38 0.54 6.00 4.27
CA SER A 38 0.12 6.69 5.49
C SER A 38 1.09 7.81 5.89
N SER A 39 0.58 8.99 6.21
CA SER A 39 1.41 10.06 6.80
C SER A 39 1.80 9.80 8.27
N GLY A 40 1.20 8.79 8.88
CA GLY A 40 1.58 8.21 10.16
C GLY A 40 1.95 6.75 9.98
N ALA A 41 1.96 5.97 11.06
CA ALA A 41 2.45 4.60 11.02
C ALA A 41 1.53 3.65 10.24
N ILE A 42 2.10 2.59 9.66
CA ILE A 42 1.36 1.45 9.12
C ILE A 42 1.64 0.22 10.00
N THR A 43 0.60 -0.41 10.51
CA THR A 43 0.71 -1.66 11.29
C THR A 43 -0.14 -2.75 10.65
N MET A 44 0.48 -3.84 10.22
CA MET A 44 -0.18 -5.01 9.67
C MET A 44 -0.24 -6.13 10.71
N GLY A 45 -1.43 -6.68 10.94
CA GLY A 45 -1.56 -7.88 11.78
C GLY A 45 -0.90 -9.10 11.16
N ALA A 46 -0.72 -10.15 11.96
CA ALA A 46 -0.15 -11.41 11.49
C ALA A 46 -0.91 -11.96 10.28
N GLY A 47 -0.20 -12.61 9.34
CA GLY A 47 -0.80 -13.22 8.15
C GLY A 47 -1.40 -12.23 7.14
N THR A 48 -1.25 -10.92 7.33
CA THR A 48 -1.77 -9.94 6.37
C THR A 48 -0.92 -9.92 5.10
N THR A 49 -1.58 -9.90 3.94
CA THR A 49 -0.95 -9.83 2.62
C THR A 49 -1.29 -8.51 1.94
N VAL A 50 -0.27 -7.87 1.36
CA VAL A 50 -0.39 -6.68 0.50
C VAL A 50 0.28 -6.98 -0.83
N GLY A 51 -0.45 -6.85 -1.94
CA GLY A 51 0.08 -7.16 -3.27
C GLY A 51 1.12 -6.16 -3.79
N GLY A 52 0.98 -4.88 -3.44
CA GLY A 52 1.82 -3.79 -3.96
C GLY A 52 2.83 -3.20 -2.98
N ASN A 53 3.30 -1.99 -3.29
CA ASN A 53 4.23 -1.24 -2.46
C ASN A 53 3.54 -0.61 -1.24
N ILE A 54 4.31 -0.41 -0.16
CA ILE A 54 3.87 0.22 1.08
C ILE A 54 4.80 1.37 1.40
N GLN A 55 4.23 2.54 1.69
CA GLN A 55 4.99 3.70 2.16
C GLN A 55 4.37 4.34 3.40
N SER A 56 5.21 4.74 4.34
CA SER A 56 4.80 5.51 5.52
C SER A 56 5.79 6.65 5.77
N ASP A 57 5.29 7.83 6.13
CA ASP A 57 6.13 8.92 6.64
C ASP A 57 6.64 8.64 8.06
N ALA A 58 6.08 7.65 8.74
CA ALA A 58 6.49 7.18 10.06
C ALA A 58 6.98 5.73 9.98
N ALA A 59 6.65 4.91 10.99
CA ALA A 59 7.10 3.53 11.06
C ALA A 59 6.17 2.56 10.33
N ILE A 60 6.74 1.48 9.79
CA ILE A 60 5.99 0.34 9.25
C ILE A 60 6.28 -0.89 10.10
N THR A 61 5.22 -1.57 10.56
CA THR A 61 5.31 -2.84 11.28
C THR A 61 4.51 -3.91 10.55
N LEU A 62 5.18 -4.99 10.15
CA LEU A 62 4.57 -6.18 9.58
C LEU A 62 4.48 -7.26 10.67
N GLY A 63 3.29 -7.80 10.91
CA GLY A 63 3.09 -8.92 11.84
C GLY A 63 3.80 -10.19 11.38
N ALA A 64 3.81 -11.21 12.24
CA ALA A 64 4.36 -12.51 11.87
C ALA A 64 3.63 -13.11 10.66
N ASN A 65 4.34 -13.78 9.75
CA ASN A 65 3.81 -14.33 8.50
C ASN A 65 3.15 -13.31 7.55
N ALA A 66 3.30 -12.00 7.79
CA ALA A 66 2.76 -11.00 6.88
C ALA A 66 3.61 -10.92 5.60
N THR A 67 2.97 -10.66 4.46
CA THR A 67 3.64 -10.63 3.15
C THR A 67 3.37 -9.34 2.41
N VAL A 68 4.40 -8.78 1.79
CA VAL A 68 4.31 -7.63 0.89
C VAL A 68 4.91 -8.01 -0.45
N GLY A 69 4.15 -7.92 -1.53
CA GLY A 69 4.64 -8.23 -2.88
C GLY A 69 5.63 -7.18 -3.41
N GLY A 70 5.45 -5.92 -3.01
CA GLY A 70 6.29 -4.80 -3.43
C GLY A 70 7.40 -4.42 -2.45
N ASN A 71 7.77 -3.14 -2.50
CA ASN A 71 8.75 -2.47 -1.65
C ASN A 71 8.12 -1.94 -0.37
N VAL A 72 8.93 -1.77 0.67
CA VAL A 72 8.55 -1.16 1.95
C VAL A 72 9.43 0.03 2.24
N GLU A 73 8.84 1.22 2.36
CA GLU A 73 9.55 2.48 2.58
C GLU A 73 8.99 3.25 3.78
N ALA A 74 9.83 3.54 4.77
CA ALA A 74 9.42 4.20 6.02
C ALA A 74 10.29 5.43 6.35
N GLY A 75 9.64 6.56 6.66
CA GLY A 75 10.30 7.77 7.20
C GLY A 75 10.78 7.60 8.65
N ALA A 76 10.45 6.49 9.30
CA ALA A 76 11.04 6.08 10.57
C ALA A 76 11.60 4.65 10.48
N ALA A 77 11.16 3.74 11.34
CA ALA A 77 11.66 2.37 11.39
C ALA A 77 10.77 1.39 10.60
N VAL A 78 11.37 0.33 10.07
CA VAL A 78 10.65 -0.85 9.55
C VAL A 78 10.87 -2.03 10.49
N THR A 79 9.81 -2.72 10.89
CA THR A 79 9.88 -3.95 11.69
C THR A 79 9.09 -5.07 11.01
N LEU A 80 9.72 -6.21 10.80
CA LEU A 80 9.09 -7.44 10.35
C LEU A 80 9.01 -8.44 11.50
N GLY A 81 7.84 -9.05 11.67
CA GLY A 81 7.65 -10.20 12.54
C GLY A 81 8.38 -11.45 12.02
N ALA A 82 8.36 -12.51 12.82
CA ALA A 82 8.88 -13.81 12.39
C ALA A 82 8.15 -14.30 11.13
N ASP A 83 8.89 -14.94 10.23
CA ASP A 83 8.37 -15.53 8.99
C ASP A 83 7.70 -14.51 8.03
N ALA A 84 7.87 -13.20 8.27
CA ALA A 84 7.35 -12.16 7.38
C ALA A 84 8.21 -12.03 6.10
N GLY A 85 7.55 -11.70 4.98
CA GLY A 85 8.17 -11.64 3.66
C GLY A 85 7.96 -10.31 2.95
N VAL A 86 8.98 -9.84 2.24
CA VAL A 86 8.91 -8.70 1.32
C VAL A 86 9.54 -9.10 -0.02
N GLY A 87 8.76 -9.01 -1.10
CA GLY A 87 9.22 -9.36 -2.46
C GLY A 87 10.22 -8.36 -3.02
N GLY A 88 10.06 -7.08 -2.68
CA GLY A 88 10.93 -5.98 -3.09
C GLY A 88 12.07 -5.69 -2.12
N TYR A 89 12.43 -4.41 -1.98
CA TYR A 89 13.42 -3.92 -1.03
C TYR A 89 12.79 -3.32 0.23
N ILE A 90 13.61 -3.10 1.26
CA ILE A 90 13.24 -2.35 2.47
C ILE A 90 14.13 -1.11 2.59
N GLN A 91 13.49 0.05 2.78
CA GLN A 91 14.15 1.30 3.10
C GLN A 91 13.55 1.94 4.35
N ALA A 92 14.41 2.41 5.25
CA ALA A 92 14.02 3.12 6.46
C ALA A 92 14.96 4.31 6.71
N GLU A 93 14.43 5.47 7.06
CA GLU A 93 15.29 6.59 7.51
C GLU A 93 15.91 6.32 8.88
N ALA A 94 15.25 5.53 9.74
CA ALA A 94 15.78 5.09 11.01
C ALA A 94 16.29 3.63 10.93
N ALA A 95 15.74 2.73 11.74
CA ALA A 95 16.20 1.36 11.87
C ALA A 95 15.40 0.35 11.03
N VAL A 96 16.00 -0.79 10.71
CA VAL A 96 15.29 -1.96 10.17
C VAL A 96 15.49 -3.13 11.12
N THR A 97 14.40 -3.78 11.52
CA THR A 97 14.43 -5.02 12.30
C THR A 97 13.67 -6.11 11.56
N LEU A 98 14.31 -7.25 11.31
CA LEU A 98 13.67 -8.44 10.76
C LEU A 98 13.59 -9.54 11.82
N GLY A 99 12.43 -10.18 11.90
CA GLY A 99 12.22 -11.36 12.73
C GLY A 99 13.02 -12.57 12.24
N ALA A 100 12.93 -13.68 12.99
CA ALA A 100 13.49 -14.95 12.54
C ALA A 100 12.78 -15.43 11.27
N ASN A 101 13.51 -16.16 10.40
CA ASN A 101 13.02 -16.69 9.12
C ASN A 101 12.43 -15.65 8.15
N SER A 102 12.67 -14.34 8.35
CA SER A 102 12.17 -13.35 7.40
C SER A 102 12.81 -13.52 6.02
N MET A 103 12.04 -13.27 4.96
CA MET A 103 12.48 -13.39 3.58
C MET A 103 12.43 -12.04 2.87
N LEU A 104 13.50 -11.67 2.18
CA LEU A 104 13.59 -10.43 1.41
C LEU A 104 14.15 -10.67 0.00
N GLY A 105 13.36 -10.35 -1.01
CA GLY A 105 13.74 -10.48 -2.42
C GLY A 105 14.73 -9.40 -2.91
N GLY A 106 14.86 -8.30 -2.18
CA GLY A 106 15.73 -7.18 -2.50
C GLY A 106 16.79 -6.87 -1.44
N TYR A 107 17.19 -5.60 -1.37
CA TYR A 107 18.18 -5.07 -0.42
C TYR A 107 17.52 -4.41 0.79
N ILE A 108 18.31 -4.20 1.84
CA ILE A 108 17.94 -3.39 3.00
C ILE A 108 18.81 -2.14 3.03
N ARG A 109 18.17 -0.99 3.27
CA ARG A 109 18.88 0.25 3.58
C ARG A 109 18.24 0.96 4.77
N ALA A 110 19.05 1.29 5.76
CA ALA A 110 18.60 1.98 6.97
C ALA A 110 19.54 3.15 7.30
N GLY A 111 19.00 4.26 7.79
CA GLY A 111 19.84 5.36 8.32
C GLY A 111 20.47 5.07 9.68
N ALA A 112 19.89 4.15 10.45
CA ALA A 112 20.40 3.72 11.74
C ALA A 112 20.78 2.22 11.72
N ALA A 113 20.50 1.52 12.82
CA ALA A 113 20.84 0.11 12.97
C ALA A 113 19.99 -0.80 12.08
N ILE A 114 20.57 -1.92 11.67
CA ILE A 114 19.86 -3.04 11.04
C ILE A 114 20.06 -4.27 11.90
N ASP A 115 18.98 -4.88 12.36
CA ASP A 115 19.00 -6.12 13.12
C ASP A 115 18.21 -7.19 12.37
N ILE A 116 18.89 -8.24 11.91
CA ILE A 116 18.28 -9.34 11.16
C ILE A 116 18.25 -10.58 12.06
N GLY A 117 17.06 -11.14 12.26
CA GLY A 117 16.85 -12.38 13.01
C GLY A 117 17.55 -13.59 12.40
N ALA A 118 17.61 -14.68 13.17
CA ALA A 118 18.18 -15.94 12.72
C ALA A 118 17.40 -16.54 11.55
N LEU A 119 18.06 -17.36 10.73
CA LEU A 119 17.47 -18.09 9.60
C LEU A 119 16.83 -17.20 8.52
N ALA A 120 17.09 -15.89 8.54
CA ALA A 120 16.57 -14.99 7.52
C ALA A 120 17.30 -15.17 6.18
N GLU A 121 16.65 -14.80 5.09
CA GLU A 121 17.23 -14.85 3.75
C GLU A 121 17.06 -13.51 3.03
N ILE A 122 18.18 -12.89 2.68
CA ILE A 122 18.25 -11.59 1.99
C ILE A 122 18.94 -11.78 0.64
N LYS A 123 18.21 -11.55 -0.45
CA LYS A 123 18.76 -11.69 -1.81
C LYS A 123 19.66 -10.53 -2.23
N GLY A 124 19.51 -9.36 -1.61
CA GLY A 124 20.27 -8.16 -1.92
C GLY A 124 21.35 -7.81 -0.89
N ASN A 125 21.76 -6.54 -0.92
CA ASN A 125 22.75 -5.97 -0.01
C ASN A 125 22.11 -5.52 1.29
N VAL A 126 22.92 -5.38 2.34
CA VAL A 126 22.50 -4.80 3.62
C VAL A 126 23.36 -3.58 3.92
N ILE A 127 22.75 -2.41 3.98
CA ILE A 127 23.45 -1.12 4.11
C ILE A 127 22.89 -0.35 5.30
N GLY A 128 23.61 -0.37 6.41
CA GLY A 128 23.24 0.33 7.65
C GLY A 128 24.09 1.57 7.88
N GLY A 129 23.44 2.73 7.97
CA GLY A 129 24.01 3.93 8.53
C GLY A 129 23.95 5.16 7.65
N ASP A 130 23.56 6.25 8.30
CA ASP A 130 23.68 7.62 7.86
C ASP A 130 25.08 8.16 8.26
N PRO A 131 25.74 8.96 7.41
CA PRO A 131 26.96 9.68 7.78
C PRO A 131 26.90 10.43 9.12
N ALA A 132 25.72 10.92 9.52
CA ALA A 132 25.44 11.63 10.76
C ALA A 132 25.25 10.71 11.99
N ILE A 133 25.06 9.40 11.81
CA ILE A 133 24.79 8.45 12.90
C ILE A 133 25.97 7.48 13.06
N ALA A 134 26.89 7.82 13.96
CA ALA A 134 28.13 7.05 14.17
C ALA A 134 27.91 5.63 14.77
N THR A 135 26.72 5.36 15.31
CA THR A 135 26.38 4.10 16.01
C THR A 135 25.58 3.13 15.16
N ALA A 136 25.35 3.42 13.89
CA ALA A 136 24.59 2.55 13.01
C ALA A 136 25.36 1.26 12.72
N ALA A 137 24.98 0.19 13.42
CA ALA A 137 25.55 -1.15 13.31
C ALA A 137 24.62 -2.07 12.51
N VAL A 138 25.20 -3.15 11.97
CA VAL A 138 24.46 -4.23 11.32
C VAL A 138 24.66 -5.51 12.13
N THR A 139 23.57 -6.12 12.59
CA THR A 139 23.56 -7.40 13.29
C THR A 139 22.86 -8.44 12.41
N ILE A 140 23.54 -9.57 12.17
CA ILE A 140 23.03 -10.71 11.42
C ILE A 140 22.85 -11.89 12.37
N GLY A 141 21.66 -12.48 12.40
CA GLY A 141 21.34 -13.66 13.20
C GLY A 141 22.11 -14.92 12.78
N ALA A 142 22.00 -15.96 13.61
CA ALA A 142 22.57 -17.26 13.29
C ALA A 142 21.88 -17.89 12.06
N ASP A 143 22.63 -18.67 11.28
CA ASP A 143 22.15 -19.40 10.11
C ASP A 143 21.47 -18.51 9.04
N THR A 144 21.67 -17.19 9.10
CA THR A 144 21.13 -16.21 8.16
C THR A 144 21.98 -16.15 6.89
N ARG A 145 21.32 -16.00 5.74
CA ARG A 145 21.98 -15.84 4.44
C ARG A 145 21.75 -14.46 3.85
N VAL A 146 22.83 -13.81 3.45
CA VAL A 146 22.82 -12.57 2.64
C VAL A 146 23.57 -12.87 1.35
N ASP A 147 22.89 -12.83 0.21
CA ASP A 147 23.52 -13.09 -1.10
C ASP A 147 24.42 -11.93 -1.54
N GLY A 148 24.11 -10.70 -1.11
CA GLY A 148 24.88 -9.49 -1.41
C GLY A 148 26.01 -9.19 -0.42
N TYR A 149 26.44 -7.92 -0.41
CA TYR A 149 27.43 -7.39 0.54
C TYR A 149 26.76 -6.76 1.76
N ILE A 150 27.55 -6.60 2.83
CA ILE A 150 27.18 -5.85 4.03
C ILE A 150 28.06 -4.61 4.17
N GLN A 151 27.43 -3.48 4.45
CA GLN A 151 28.09 -2.22 4.78
C GLN A 151 27.47 -1.60 6.04
N ALA A 152 28.29 -1.28 7.03
CA ALA A 152 27.85 -0.62 8.26
C ALA A 152 28.72 0.58 8.63
N ARG A 153 28.09 1.65 9.10
CA ARG A 153 28.82 2.84 9.56
C ARG A 153 29.67 2.56 10.80
N SER A 154 29.18 1.68 11.67
CA SER A 154 29.81 1.26 12.91
C SER A 154 30.26 -0.20 12.79
N ALA A 155 29.78 -1.08 13.66
CA ALA A 155 30.13 -2.49 13.68
C ALA A 155 29.25 -3.35 12.77
N VAL A 156 29.81 -4.46 12.31
CA VAL A 156 29.04 -5.61 11.78
C VAL A 156 29.21 -6.78 12.75
N THR A 157 28.11 -7.41 13.14
CA THR A 157 28.10 -8.65 13.94
C THR A 157 27.43 -9.75 13.14
N LEU A 158 28.12 -10.87 12.93
CA LEU A 158 27.62 -12.04 12.22
C LEU A 158 27.34 -13.18 13.19
N GLY A 159 26.13 -13.73 13.14
CA GLY A 159 25.74 -14.90 13.92
C GLY A 159 26.45 -16.17 13.49
N ALA A 160 26.38 -17.20 14.33
CA ALA A 160 26.96 -18.51 14.02
C ALA A 160 26.39 -19.07 12.70
N ASN A 161 27.24 -19.70 11.89
CA ASN A 161 26.89 -20.27 10.57
C ASN A 161 26.21 -19.31 9.57
N SER A 162 26.21 -18.00 9.81
CA SER A 162 25.70 -17.04 8.82
C SER A 162 26.58 -17.06 7.57
N ILE A 163 25.98 -16.80 6.40
CA ILE A 163 26.67 -16.84 5.11
C ILE A 163 26.46 -15.52 4.37
N ILE A 164 27.56 -14.84 4.07
CA ILE A 164 27.57 -13.59 3.30
C ILE A 164 28.22 -13.85 1.95
N GLY A 165 27.47 -13.61 0.86
CA GLY A 165 27.92 -13.84 -0.52
C GLY A 165 28.89 -12.78 -1.05
N GLY A 166 28.84 -11.57 -0.50
CA GLY A 166 29.71 -10.45 -0.87
C GLY A 166 30.71 -10.03 0.20
N ASP A 167 31.23 -8.82 0.03
CA ASP A 167 32.12 -8.16 0.98
C ASP A 167 31.39 -7.80 2.29
N VAL A 168 32.16 -7.69 3.38
CA VAL A 168 31.68 -7.13 4.65
C VAL A 168 32.58 -5.95 5.00
N ASP A 169 32.00 -4.76 5.07
CA ASP A 169 32.68 -3.52 5.36
C ASP A 169 32.06 -2.86 6.61
N ALA A 170 32.89 -2.63 7.61
CA ALA A 170 32.51 -1.99 8.87
C ALA A 170 33.41 -0.78 9.15
N GLY A 171 32.79 0.34 9.54
CA GLY A 171 33.53 1.53 9.98
C GLY A 171 34.31 1.33 11.29
N THR A 172 33.98 0.30 12.08
CA THR A 172 34.73 -0.07 13.29
C THR A 172 35.20 -1.52 13.23
N THR A 173 34.38 -2.46 13.71
CA THR A 173 34.77 -3.85 13.93
C THR A 173 33.84 -4.82 13.21
N ILE A 174 34.37 -5.97 12.82
CA ILE A 174 33.59 -7.12 12.35
C ILE A 174 33.76 -8.23 13.38
N ALA A 175 32.64 -8.67 13.96
CA ALA A 175 32.59 -9.78 14.91
C ALA A 175 31.93 -10.99 14.24
N GLU A 176 32.65 -12.09 14.14
CA GLU A 176 32.19 -13.31 13.44
C GLU A 176 31.86 -14.41 14.44
N GLY A 177 30.61 -14.90 14.38
CA GLY A 177 30.17 -16.06 15.12
C GLY A 177 30.84 -17.35 14.63
N ALA A 178 30.79 -18.40 15.46
CA ALA A 178 31.36 -19.69 15.09
C ALA A 178 30.78 -20.20 13.76
N GLY A 179 31.66 -20.53 12.81
CA GLY A 179 31.25 -21.04 11.50
C GLY A 179 30.65 -20.02 10.54
N ALA A 180 30.65 -18.72 10.87
CA ALA A 180 30.25 -17.68 9.92
C ALA A 180 31.17 -17.69 8.70
N GLN A 181 30.61 -17.42 7.52
CA GLN A 181 31.31 -17.47 6.24
C GLN A 181 31.10 -16.15 5.49
N ILE A 182 32.20 -15.57 5.02
CA ILE A 182 32.21 -14.41 4.13
C ILE A 182 32.92 -14.84 2.85
N ALA A 183 32.21 -14.82 1.73
CA ALA A 183 32.80 -15.17 0.43
C ALA A 183 33.67 -14.04 -0.15
N GLY A 184 33.35 -12.79 0.19
CA GLY A 184 34.12 -11.61 -0.19
C GLY A 184 35.20 -11.21 0.82
N VAL A 185 35.58 -9.93 0.79
CA VAL A 185 36.61 -9.34 1.67
C VAL A 185 35.98 -8.77 2.94
N SER A 186 36.60 -9.06 4.08
CA SER A 186 36.25 -8.46 5.39
C SER A 186 37.14 -7.23 5.63
N THR A 187 36.53 -6.04 5.72
CA THR A 187 37.21 -4.75 5.92
C THR A 187 36.73 -4.08 7.21
N GLN A 188 37.63 -3.94 8.18
CA GLN A 188 37.39 -3.22 9.43
C GLN A 188 38.01 -1.82 9.39
N TYR A 189 37.54 -0.92 10.24
CA TYR A 189 37.97 0.48 10.29
C TYR A 189 37.88 1.19 8.93
N SER A 190 36.86 0.84 8.15
CA SER A 190 36.68 1.37 6.80
C SER A 190 36.43 2.88 6.83
N SER A 191 37.08 3.59 5.90
CA SER A 191 36.84 5.01 5.64
C SER A 191 35.81 5.23 4.53
N LYS A 192 35.11 4.18 4.09
CA LYS A 192 34.12 4.28 3.03
C LYS A 192 32.96 5.16 3.48
N VAL A 193 32.63 6.16 2.65
CA VAL A 193 31.49 7.04 2.91
C VAL A 193 30.22 6.33 2.44
N LEU A 194 29.27 6.14 3.36
CA LEU A 194 27.95 5.61 3.03
C LEU A 194 27.09 6.74 2.42
N PRO A 195 26.35 6.46 1.34
CA PRO A 195 25.40 7.44 0.81
C PRO A 195 24.31 7.71 1.84
N PRO A 196 23.82 8.96 1.98
CA PRO A 196 22.73 9.30 2.91
C PRO A 196 21.49 8.45 2.64
N PRO A 197 20.80 7.93 3.67
CA PRO A 197 19.60 7.12 3.49
C PRO A 197 18.57 7.83 2.60
N PRO A 198 17.76 7.07 1.86
CA PRO A 198 16.72 7.64 0.99
C PRO A 198 15.72 8.42 1.84
N ALA A 199 15.37 9.63 1.40
CA ALA A 199 14.33 10.42 2.03
C ALA A 199 12.96 9.92 1.57
N VAL A 200 12.10 9.53 2.51
CA VAL A 200 10.73 9.12 2.22
C VAL A 200 9.88 10.38 2.08
N LYS A 201 9.31 10.58 0.90
CA LYS A 201 8.54 11.80 0.60
C LYS A 201 7.15 11.72 1.21
N ASN A 202 6.81 12.65 2.09
CA ASN A 202 5.43 12.81 2.57
C ASN A 202 4.48 13.14 1.39
N GLN A 203 3.41 12.35 1.24
CA GLN A 203 2.40 12.47 0.18
C GLN A 203 1.09 13.13 0.65
N ARG A 204 1.04 13.75 1.84
CA ARG A 204 -0.17 14.41 2.37
C ARG A 204 -0.75 15.42 1.40
N GLU A 205 0.08 16.33 0.89
CA GLU A 205 -0.36 17.38 -0.02
C GLU A 205 -0.97 16.81 -1.31
N LEU A 206 -0.39 15.72 -1.83
CA LEU A 206 -0.92 15.01 -2.99
C LEU A 206 -2.29 14.39 -2.68
N ILE A 207 -2.44 13.72 -1.53
CA ILE A 207 -3.73 13.14 -1.12
C ILE A 207 -4.78 14.24 -0.95
N GLU A 208 -4.44 15.33 -0.26
CA GLU A 208 -5.38 16.45 -0.06
C GLU A 208 -5.79 17.11 -1.39
N SER A 209 -4.88 17.18 -2.37
CA SER A 209 -5.19 17.62 -3.74
C SER A 209 -6.18 16.68 -4.42
N VAL A 210 -5.94 15.37 -4.40
CA VAL A 210 -6.84 14.35 -4.95
C VAL A 210 -8.21 14.40 -4.28
N GLN A 211 -8.25 14.48 -2.95
CA GLN A 211 -9.52 14.59 -2.20
C GLN A 211 -10.27 15.88 -2.55
N LYS A 212 -9.57 16.99 -2.84
CA LYS A 212 -10.18 18.23 -3.30
C LYS A 212 -10.76 18.08 -4.69
N GLU A 213 -10.01 17.56 -5.65
CA GLU A 213 -10.48 17.32 -7.02
C GLU A 213 -11.71 16.42 -7.05
N LEU A 214 -11.71 15.34 -6.26
CA LEU A 214 -12.84 14.42 -6.11
C LEU A 214 -14.14 15.11 -5.62
N ARG A 215 -14.03 16.15 -4.77
CA ARG A 215 -15.19 16.93 -4.32
C ARG A 215 -15.74 17.83 -5.42
N GLU A 216 -14.90 18.25 -6.35
CA GLU A 216 -15.22 19.21 -7.40
C GLU A 216 -15.72 18.53 -8.69
N LEU A 217 -15.77 17.19 -8.74
CA LEU A 217 -16.16 16.38 -9.92
C LEU A 217 -17.61 16.58 -10.42
N GLY A 218 -18.49 17.29 -9.70
CA GLY A 218 -19.82 17.67 -10.19
C GLY A 218 -20.95 17.49 -9.18
N THR A 219 -22.19 17.40 -9.68
CA THR A 219 -23.40 17.31 -8.84
C THR A 219 -23.52 15.93 -8.21
N ALA A 220 -23.39 15.87 -6.88
CA ALA A 220 -23.54 14.63 -6.13
C ALA A 220 -25.01 14.29 -5.84
N THR A 221 -25.34 13.00 -5.96
CA THR A 221 -26.61 12.42 -5.50
C THR A 221 -26.56 12.26 -3.97
N LEU A 222 -27.58 12.77 -3.28
CA LEU A 222 -27.72 12.59 -1.83
C LEU A 222 -28.13 11.16 -1.51
N LEU A 223 -27.37 10.48 -0.65
CA LEU A 223 -27.79 9.21 -0.07
C LEU A 223 -28.72 9.49 1.14
N PRO A 224 -30.00 9.06 1.11
CA PRO A 224 -30.95 9.35 2.17
C PRO A 224 -30.64 8.55 3.44
N ALA A 225 -30.92 9.12 4.60
CA ALA A 225 -30.82 8.40 5.88
C ALA A 225 -32.16 7.70 6.21
N PRO A 226 -32.17 6.44 6.71
CA PRO A 226 -31.01 5.57 6.93
C PRO A 226 -30.59 4.81 5.66
N PHE A 227 -29.31 4.89 5.27
CA PHE A 227 -28.71 4.10 4.19
C PHE A 227 -27.88 2.95 4.77
N GLY A 228 -27.83 1.80 4.10
CA GLY A 228 -26.94 0.69 4.49
C GLY A 228 -27.45 -0.15 5.67
N THR A 229 -28.70 0.07 6.08
CA THR A 229 -29.40 -0.82 7.04
C THR A 229 -30.07 -2.01 6.35
N ASN A 230 -30.25 -1.93 5.03
CA ASN A 230 -30.66 -3.02 4.16
C ASN A 230 -29.55 -3.29 3.13
N ASP A 231 -29.79 -4.27 2.26
CA ASP A 231 -28.96 -4.40 1.06
C ASP A 231 -29.31 -3.26 0.11
N GLU A 232 -28.29 -2.57 -0.39
CA GLU A 232 -28.41 -1.38 -1.22
C GLU A 232 -27.89 -1.68 -2.62
N THR A 233 -28.40 -0.97 -3.63
CA THR A 233 -27.86 -1.03 -4.99
C THR A 233 -27.71 0.36 -5.55
N LEU A 234 -26.52 0.67 -6.08
CA LEU A 234 -26.21 1.95 -6.69
C LEU A 234 -25.64 1.73 -8.10
N GLU A 235 -26.15 2.50 -9.05
CA GLU A 235 -25.56 2.60 -10.39
C GLU A 235 -24.32 3.53 -10.36
N ALA A 236 -23.58 3.65 -11.45
CA ALA A 236 -22.45 4.57 -11.51
C ALA A 236 -22.88 6.03 -11.23
N GLY A 237 -22.09 6.76 -10.46
CA GLY A 237 -22.39 8.14 -10.10
C GLY A 237 -21.53 8.72 -8.97
N ILE A 238 -21.75 10.01 -8.71
CA ILE A 238 -21.17 10.72 -7.58
C ILE A 238 -22.19 10.76 -6.45
N TYR A 239 -21.80 10.32 -5.25
CA TYR A 239 -22.64 10.18 -4.07
C TYR A 239 -22.09 11.02 -2.92
N SER A 240 -22.98 11.70 -2.21
CA SER A 240 -22.63 12.50 -1.03
C SER A 240 -23.62 12.22 0.10
N PRO A 241 -23.28 11.34 1.07
CA PRO A 241 -24.10 11.19 2.27
C PRO A 241 -24.03 12.46 3.13
N LEU A 242 -25.08 12.73 3.91
CA LEU A 242 -25.16 13.94 4.75
C LEU A 242 -24.04 14.05 5.81
N ASN A 243 -23.53 12.92 6.30
CA ASN A 243 -22.60 12.91 7.43
C ASN A 243 -21.56 11.79 7.29
N TYR A 244 -22.03 10.56 7.15
CA TYR A 244 -21.20 9.35 7.07
C TYR A 244 -21.85 8.34 6.13
N LEU A 245 -21.06 7.36 5.69
CA LEU A 245 -21.57 6.18 5.00
C LEU A 245 -21.28 4.96 5.87
N ALA A 246 -22.33 4.25 6.27
CA ALA A 246 -22.22 3.06 7.10
C ALA A 246 -23.02 1.91 6.48
N ILE A 247 -22.38 0.76 6.31
CA ILE A 247 -23.03 -0.49 5.89
C ILE A 247 -23.10 -1.41 7.11
N ALA A 248 -24.31 -1.78 7.51
CA ALA A 248 -24.56 -2.58 8.70
C ALA A 248 -24.07 -4.03 8.53
N ALA A 249 -23.96 -4.76 9.64
CA ALA A 249 -23.34 -6.08 9.64
C ALA A 249 -24.08 -7.05 8.72
N GLY A 250 -23.31 -7.79 7.92
CA GLY A 250 -23.83 -8.75 6.93
C GLY A 250 -24.62 -8.12 5.77
N LYS A 251 -24.65 -6.78 5.63
CA LYS A 251 -25.33 -6.09 4.53
C LYS A 251 -24.42 -5.90 3.32
N THR A 252 -25.05 -5.87 2.16
CA THR A 252 -24.36 -5.77 0.88
C THR A 252 -24.67 -4.43 0.21
N LEU A 253 -23.62 -3.72 -0.22
CA LEU A 253 -23.73 -2.63 -1.17
C LEU A 253 -23.38 -3.16 -2.56
N THR A 254 -24.39 -3.28 -3.43
CA THR A 254 -24.18 -3.69 -4.82
C THR A 254 -23.91 -2.47 -5.69
N LEU A 255 -22.81 -2.50 -6.44
CA LEU A 255 -22.50 -1.50 -7.45
C LEU A 255 -22.81 -2.11 -8.83
N ASP A 256 -23.84 -1.57 -9.50
CA ASP A 256 -24.38 -2.11 -10.76
C ASP A 256 -23.90 -1.26 -11.95
N GLY A 257 -22.94 -1.79 -12.71
CA GLY A 257 -22.35 -1.12 -13.88
C GLY A 257 -23.18 -1.22 -15.15
N LYS A 258 -24.28 -1.98 -15.16
CA LYS A 258 -25.16 -2.19 -16.34
C LYS A 258 -24.42 -2.70 -17.59
N GLY A 259 -23.27 -3.34 -17.42
CA GLY A 259 -22.46 -3.91 -18.50
C GLY A 259 -21.64 -2.86 -19.27
N VAL A 260 -21.46 -1.66 -18.70
CA VAL A 260 -20.63 -0.59 -19.28
C VAL A 260 -19.64 -0.07 -18.24
N ASP A 261 -18.63 0.69 -18.71
CA ASP A 261 -17.66 1.34 -17.83
C ASP A 261 -18.37 2.30 -16.86
N GLY A 262 -18.13 2.13 -15.56
CA GLY A 262 -18.77 2.88 -14.48
C GLY A 262 -17.76 3.53 -13.54
N SER A 263 -18.10 4.71 -13.03
CA SER A 263 -17.34 5.38 -11.98
C SER A 263 -18.24 5.64 -10.77
N TRP A 264 -17.84 5.17 -9.60
CA TRP A 264 -18.49 5.42 -8.33
C TRP A 264 -17.60 6.28 -7.45
N VAL A 265 -18.04 7.49 -7.14
CA VAL A 265 -17.31 8.41 -6.26
C VAL A 265 -18.16 8.71 -5.04
N PHE A 266 -17.69 8.33 -3.85
CA PHE A 266 -18.35 8.61 -2.59
C PHE A 266 -17.62 9.73 -1.85
N ASN A 267 -18.19 10.94 -1.87
CA ASN A 267 -17.69 12.09 -1.12
C ASN A 267 -18.30 12.12 0.28
N ILE A 268 -17.61 11.51 1.24
CA ILE A 268 -18.09 11.24 2.59
C ILE A 268 -17.54 12.29 3.56
N PRO A 269 -18.39 13.09 4.26
CA PRO A 269 -17.91 14.17 5.11
C PRO A 269 -17.05 13.71 6.29
N ASN A 270 -17.47 12.68 7.03
CA ASN A 270 -16.84 12.30 8.29
C ASN A 270 -16.21 10.91 8.29
N TYR A 271 -16.99 9.84 8.14
CA TYR A 271 -16.42 8.49 8.20
C TYR A 271 -17.12 7.50 7.27
N LEU A 272 -16.33 6.53 6.82
CA LEU A 272 -16.79 5.32 6.15
C LEU A 272 -16.73 4.16 7.14
N SER A 273 -17.81 3.40 7.27
CA SER A 273 -17.80 2.18 8.07
C SER A 273 -18.49 1.03 7.37
N PHE A 274 -17.81 -0.11 7.29
CA PHE A 274 -18.43 -1.39 6.99
C PHE A 274 -18.35 -2.23 8.25
N ALA A 275 -19.49 -2.63 8.81
CA ALA A 275 -19.49 -3.51 9.97
C ALA A 275 -19.01 -4.92 9.61
N ALA A 276 -18.95 -5.83 10.59
CA ALA A 276 -18.53 -7.21 10.33
C ALA A 276 -19.40 -7.87 9.24
N ASP A 277 -18.76 -8.64 8.36
CA ASP A 277 -19.39 -9.34 7.22
C ASP A 277 -20.10 -8.43 6.21
N ALA A 278 -19.97 -7.10 6.32
CA ALA A 278 -20.52 -6.18 5.33
C ALA A 278 -19.63 -6.15 4.08
N LYS A 279 -20.24 -6.10 2.89
CA LYS A 279 -19.48 -6.22 1.64
C LYS A 279 -19.95 -5.32 0.52
N VAL A 280 -19.02 -5.01 -0.38
CA VAL A 280 -19.28 -4.45 -1.70
C VAL A 280 -19.32 -5.60 -2.71
N VAL A 281 -20.36 -5.65 -3.53
CA VAL A 281 -20.48 -6.61 -4.63
C VAL A 281 -20.59 -5.86 -5.94
N LEU A 282 -19.77 -6.25 -6.91
CA LEU A 282 -19.82 -5.71 -8.26
C LEU A 282 -20.79 -6.54 -9.10
N LYS A 283 -21.71 -5.87 -9.78
CA LYS A 283 -22.66 -6.48 -10.70
C LYS A 283 -22.54 -5.82 -12.06
N ASP A 284 -22.29 -6.61 -13.11
CA ASP A 284 -22.19 -6.13 -14.48
C ASP A 284 -21.20 -4.93 -14.62
N VAL A 285 -20.09 -4.97 -13.87
CA VAL A 285 -19.03 -3.94 -13.86
C VAL A 285 -17.88 -4.41 -14.75
N THR A 286 -17.36 -3.53 -15.60
CA THR A 286 -16.19 -3.80 -16.46
C THR A 286 -14.87 -3.50 -15.74
N ASP A 287 -13.77 -4.11 -16.18
CA ASP A 287 -12.44 -3.91 -15.58
C ASP A 287 -11.91 -2.46 -15.70
N ASN A 288 -12.46 -1.66 -16.61
CA ASN A 288 -12.12 -0.25 -16.77
C ASN A 288 -12.84 0.67 -15.76
N SER A 289 -13.71 0.13 -14.93
CA SER A 289 -14.49 0.89 -13.96
C SER A 289 -13.66 1.33 -12.75
N SER A 290 -14.14 2.34 -12.02
CA SER A 290 -13.46 2.83 -10.81
C SER A 290 -14.41 3.05 -9.64
N ILE A 291 -13.93 2.73 -8.44
CA ILE A 291 -14.66 2.94 -7.18
C ILE A 291 -13.75 3.70 -6.24
N ILE A 292 -14.24 4.82 -5.72
CA ILE A 292 -13.45 5.76 -4.95
C ILE A 292 -14.23 6.17 -3.71
N TRP A 293 -13.60 5.95 -2.56
CA TRP A 293 -14.09 6.34 -1.25
C TRP A 293 -13.30 7.57 -0.79
N ASN A 294 -13.89 8.75 -0.86
CA ASN A 294 -13.27 10.02 -0.47
C ASN A 294 -13.78 10.48 0.90
N ILE A 295 -13.05 10.21 1.97
CA ILE A 295 -13.42 10.57 3.35
C ILE A 295 -12.70 11.87 3.75
N GLN A 296 -13.46 12.95 3.88
CA GLN A 296 -12.92 14.32 3.89
C GLN A 296 -12.30 14.76 5.22
N ASN A 297 -12.88 14.37 6.37
CA ASN A 297 -12.45 14.87 7.68
C ASN A 297 -12.15 13.79 8.71
N GLY A 298 -12.47 12.53 8.43
CA GLY A 298 -12.30 11.47 9.40
C GLY A 298 -11.73 10.21 8.77
N TYR A 299 -12.32 9.07 9.11
CA TYR A 299 -11.65 7.79 9.03
C TYR A 299 -12.46 6.73 8.30
N THR A 300 -11.78 5.63 7.96
CA THR A 300 -12.42 4.41 7.50
C THR A 300 -12.28 3.32 8.56
N SER A 301 -13.37 2.61 8.86
CA SER A 301 -13.37 1.47 9.77
C SER A 301 -14.07 0.27 9.12
N LEU A 302 -13.32 -0.79 8.89
CA LEU A 302 -13.82 -2.04 8.36
C LEU A 302 -13.88 -3.08 9.48
N GLY A 303 -15.03 -3.71 9.68
CA GLY A 303 -15.20 -4.80 10.63
C GLY A 303 -14.49 -6.07 10.16
N ALA A 304 -14.47 -7.08 11.04
CA ALA A 304 -13.94 -8.39 10.67
C ALA A 304 -14.70 -8.97 9.47
N ARG A 305 -13.98 -9.55 8.51
CA ARG A 305 -14.55 -10.11 7.26
C ARG A 305 -15.33 -9.11 6.41
N ALA A 306 -15.11 -7.80 6.60
CA ALA A 306 -15.64 -6.81 5.69
C ALA A 306 -14.88 -6.86 4.35
N GLU A 307 -15.59 -6.76 3.23
CA GLU A 307 -15.03 -6.81 1.88
C GLU A 307 -15.34 -5.50 1.15
N VAL A 308 -14.32 -4.74 0.77
CA VAL A 308 -14.48 -3.45 0.11
C VAL A 308 -13.69 -3.43 -1.19
N THR A 309 -14.25 -2.83 -2.23
CA THR A 309 -13.57 -2.65 -3.51
C THR A 309 -13.35 -1.18 -3.80
N GLY A 310 -12.17 -0.82 -4.30
CA GLY A 310 -11.82 0.52 -4.77
C GLY A 310 -10.63 1.17 -4.04
N TYR A 311 -10.47 2.46 -4.28
CA TYR A 311 -9.45 3.30 -3.66
C TYR A 311 -10.05 4.05 -2.47
N ILE A 312 -9.41 3.94 -1.30
CA ILE A 312 -9.83 4.59 -0.06
C ILE A 312 -8.90 5.75 0.24
N PHE A 313 -9.42 6.98 0.17
CA PHE A 313 -8.72 8.19 0.58
C PHE A 313 -9.32 8.68 1.91
N ALA A 314 -8.67 8.31 3.02
CA ALA A 314 -9.05 8.75 4.36
C ALA A 314 -8.23 9.97 4.79
N TYR A 315 -8.90 11.04 5.22
CA TYR A 315 -8.20 12.19 5.77
C TYR A 315 -7.42 11.85 7.05
N SER A 316 -8.05 11.11 7.97
CA SER A 316 -7.45 10.72 9.24
C SER A 316 -6.79 9.34 9.17
N TYR A 317 -7.46 8.28 9.60
CA TYR A 317 -6.88 6.93 9.72
C TYR A 317 -7.73 5.87 9.03
N VAL A 318 -7.16 4.69 8.86
CA VAL A 318 -7.88 3.48 8.44
C VAL A 318 -7.67 2.37 9.46
N LEU A 319 -8.75 1.72 9.88
CA LEU A 319 -8.76 0.56 10.76
C LEU A 319 -9.48 -0.59 10.09
N THR A 320 -8.92 -1.80 10.15
CA THR A 320 -9.64 -3.02 9.78
C THR A 320 -9.68 -4.03 10.91
N GLY A 321 -10.74 -4.83 10.93
CA GLY A 321 -10.82 -6.06 11.69
C GLY A 321 -9.91 -7.14 11.09
N ALA A 322 -10.06 -8.37 11.59
CA ALA A 322 -9.37 -9.50 11.00
C ALA A 322 -10.09 -10.01 9.75
N ASN A 323 -9.35 -10.62 8.83
CA ASN A 323 -9.88 -11.30 7.64
C ASN A 323 -10.68 -10.36 6.70
N SER A 324 -10.42 -9.06 6.71
CA SER A 324 -11.03 -8.13 5.76
C SER A 324 -10.30 -8.19 4.41
N LEU A 325 -11.04 -7.85 3.36
CA LEU A 325 -10.55 -7.82 1.98
C LEU A 325 -10.70 -6.40 1.43
N ILE A 326 -9.63 -5.87 0.84
CA ILE A 326 -9.66 -4.61 0.09
C ILE A 326 -9.05 -4.87 -1.28
N THR A 327 -9.83 -4.77 -2.35
CA THR A 327 -9.38 -5.02 -3.73
C THR A 327 -9.64 -3.83 -4.65
N GLY A 328 -8.99 -3.80 -5.80
CA GLY A 328 -9.37 -2.92 -6.90
C GLY A 328 -10.43 -3.55 -7.80
N VAL A 329 -10.76 -2.84 -8.88
CA VAL A 329 -11.58 -3.37 -9.97
C VAL A 329 -10.64 -3.97 -11.02
N GLY A 330 -10.97 -5.16 -11.52
CA GLY A 330 -10.11 -5.90 -12.46
C GLY A 330 -8.74 -6.19 -11.85
N ASP A 331 -7.67 -5.97 -12.63
CA ASP A 331 -6.28 -6.23 -12.22
C ASP A 331 -5.68 -5.17 -11.26
N SER A 332 -6.45 -4.14 -10.91
CA SER A 332 -5.99 -3.08 -10.00
C SER A 332 -5.85 -3.62 -8.57
N CYS A 333 -4.77 -3.24 -7.89
CA CYS A 333 -4.63 -3.46 -6.45
C CYS A 333 -5.68 -2.74 -5.59
N GLY A 334 -6.40 -1.77 -6.15
CA GLY A 334 -7.07 -0.73 -5.37
C GLY A 334 -6.02 0.11 -4.63
N GLY A 335 -6.39 0.65 -3.46
CA GLY A 335 -5.39 1.28 -2.59
C GLY A 335 -5.99 1.91 -1.34
N VAL A 336 -5.18 2.04 -0.30
CA VAL A 336 -5.59 2.62 0.98
C VAL A 336 -4.62 3.73 1.38
N PHE A 337 -5.14 4.95 1.50
CA PHE A 337 -4.36 6.15 1.72
C PHE A 337 -4.87 6.89 2.97
N SER A 338 -3.96 7.19 3.89
CA SER A 338 -4.21 8.03 5.06
C SER A 338 -3.43 9.35 4.96
N ALA A 339 -4.16 10.46 4.87
CA ALA A 339 -3.55 11.78 4.65
C ALA A 339 -2.84 12.32 5.90
N THR A 340 -3.37 12.08 7.10
CA THR A 340 -2.85 12.73 8.31
C THR A 340 -2.38 11.81 9.42
N ASN A 341 -2.81 10.54 9.43
CA ASN A 341 -2.63 9.66 10.57
C ASN A 341 -2.19 8.25 10.14
N TYR A 342 -2.59 7.21 10.87
CA TYR A 342 -2.12 5.84 10.69
C TYR A 342 -3.06 4.94 9.86
N ILE A 343 -2.52 3.79 9.45
CA ILE A 343 -3.28 2.64 8.97
C ILE A 343 -2.97 1.44 9.87
N THR A 344 -4.00 0.77 10.40
CA THR A 344 -3.84 -0.47 11.16
C THR A 344 -4.77 -1.54 10.65
N PHE A 345 -4.20 -2.68 10.29
CA PHE A 345 -4.91 -3.88 9.89
C PHE A 345 -4.95 -4.89 11.05
N GLY A 346 -6.09 -5.56 11.21
CA GLY A 346 -6.17 -6.80 11.99
C GLY A 346 -5.35 -7.94 11.36
N ALA A 347 -5.49 -9.16 11.88
CA ALA A 347 -4.85 -10.35 11.31
C ALA A 347 -5.49 -10.79 10.00
N ASP A 348 -4.72 -11.48 9.16
CA ASP A 348 -5.16 -12.21 7.97
C ASP A 348 -5.92 -11.35 6.95
N ASN A 349 -5.58 -10.06 6.85
CA ASN A 349 -6.18 -9.18 5.86
C ASN A 349 -5.54 -9.39 4.48
N VAL A 350 -6.28 -9.07 3.42
CA VAL A 350 -5.77 -9.08 2.04
C VAL A 350 -6.02 -7.72 1.41
N ILE A 351 -4.96 -7.07 0.91
CA ILE A 351 -5.02 -5.78 0.23
C ILE A 351 -4.40 -5.92 -1.16
N GLY A 352 -5.23 -5.78 -2.19
CA GLY A 352 -4.88 -6.10 -3.56
C GLY A 352 -4.74 -7.62 -3.78
N GLU A 353 -4.78 -8.04 -5.04
CA GLU A 353 -4.45 -9.42 -5.41
C GLU A 353 -2.93 -9.62 -5.47
N GLU A 354 -2.46 -10.87 -5.34
CA GLU A 354 -1.04 -11.19 -5.48
C GLU A 354 -0.56 -10.86 -6.90
N GLY A 355 0.47 -10.01 -7.03
CA GLY A 355 0.98 -9.56 -8.33
C GLY A 355 0.11 -8.52 -9.03
N CYS A 356 -0.88 -7.93 -8.35
CA CYS A 356 -1.66 -6.83 -8.89
C CYS A 356 -0.74 -5.65 -9.28
N VAL A 357 -1.05 -5.03 -10.41
CA VAL A 357 -0.35 -3.82 -10.87
C VAL A 357 -1.10 -2.61 -10.36
N SER A 358 -0.40 -1.78 -9.59
CA SER A 358 -0.95 -0.51 -9.10
C SER A 358 -1.15 0.49 -10.26
N ASP A 359 -0.52 0.25 -11.42
CA ASP A 359 -0.76 0.93 -12.69
C ASP A 359 -0.70 -0.02 -13.92
N PRO A 360 -1.79 -0.21 -14.70
CA PRO A 360 -1.76 -0.96 -15.95
C PRO A 360 -1.07 -0.22 -17.13
N THR A 361 -0.54 1.00 -16.95
CA THR A 361 0.13 1.75 -18.02
C THR A 361 1.65 1.55 -18.09
N THR A 362 2.24 0.75 -17.19
CA THR A 362 3.65 0.34 -17.33
C THR A 362 3.78 -1.03 -17.97
N GLU A 363 3.47 -1.13 -19.26
CA GLU A 363 4.21 -2.08 -20.09
C GLU A 363 5.69 -1.65 -20.03
N ASN A 364 6.49 -2.33 -19.20
CA ASN A 364 7.93 -2.31 -19.36
C ASN A 364 8.23 -2.79 -20.80
N PRO A 365 8.86 -1.98 -21.68
CA PRO A 365 9.44 -2.58 -22.87
C PRO A 365 10.51 -3.59 -22.40
N PRO A 366 10.61 -4.76 -23.05
CA PRO A 366 11.61 -5.74 -22.67
C PRO A 366 13.00 -5.12 -22.75
N SER A 367 13.80 -5.37 -21.70
CA SER A 367 15.20 -5.00 -21.62
C SER A 367 15.93 -5.52 -22.86
N ILE A 368 16.50 -4.63 -23.68
CA ILE A 368 17.41 -5.02 -24.76
C ILE A 368 18.72 -4.24 -24.63
N ILE A 369 19.71 -4.97 -24.08
CA ILE A 369 21.10 -5.13 -24.55
C ILE A 369 21.95 -3.85 -24.66
N TRP A 370 22.93 -3.76 -23.76
CA TRP A 370 24.15 -2.98 -23.97
C TRP A 370 24.89 -3.51 -25.19
N LEU A 371 25.11 -2.65 -26.19
CA LEU A 371 26.13 -2.85 -27.21
C LEU A 371 27.13 -1.68 -27.20
N TYR A 372 28.36 -2.08 -26.89
CA TYR A 372 29.68 -1.44 -27.01
C TYR A 372 30.29 -0.84 -25.74
#